data_AF-A0A924P5X8-F1
#
_entry.id   AF-A0A924P5X8-F1
#
_cell.length_a   1.000
_cell.length_b   1.000
_cell.length_c   1.000
_cell.angle_alpha   90.00
_cell.angle_beta   90.00
_cell.angle_gamma   90.00
#
_symmetry.space_group_name_H-M   'P 1'
#
loop_
_entity.id
_entity.type
_entity.pdbx_description
1 polymer ?
#
loop_
_entity_poly.entity_id
_entity_poly.type
_entity_poly.pdbx_seq_one_letter_code
_entity_poly.pdbx_strand_id
1 'polypeptide(L)'
;MLNLLRIELFKISRRPRTYIAFAAIAAIVFIFQFAFKADGESYMNLMLQSVKDTFEFERVRAINGYFMCYIILNTLLIQVPILVALIAADSISGEANMGTLRLLISKPISRTQLILVKFAAATIFTILLLLWMAITSLVFSLLIFGADDMLIFRSKGEESQILLITKDDVVWRYLAAFAYATVALTVIAALSLFLSIF
;
A
#
# COMPACT_ATOMS: atom_id res chain seq x y z
N MET A 1 11.58 21.60 -16.65
CA MET A 1 10.72 20.85 -15.71
C MET A 1 10.91 19.34 -15.86
N LEU A 2 10.54 18.73 -17.00
CA LEU A 2 10.59 17.27 -17.21
C LEU A 2 11.99 16.64 -17.07
N ASN A 3 13.05 17.28 -17.56
CA ASN A 3 14.42 16.77 -17.39
C ASN A 3 14.86 16.74 -15.92
N LEU A 4 14.46 17.74 -15.11
CA LEU A 4 14.74 17.77 -13.68
C LEU A 4 13.97 16.65 -12.95
N LEU A 5 12.70 16.44 -13.33
CA LEU A 5 11.88 15.37 -12.78
C LEU A 5 12.47 13.98 -13.10
N ARG A 6 12.94 13.76 -14.33
CA ARG A 6 13.61 12.50 -14.72
C ARG A 6 14.88 12.25 -13.90
N ILE A 7 15.67 13.29 -13.64
CA ILE A 7 16.88 13.19 -12.83
C ILE A 7 16.55 12.88 -11.36
N GLU A 8 15.55 13.54 -10.79
CA GLU A 8 15.09 13.26 -9.42
C GLU A 8 14.53 11.83 -9.30
N LEU A 9 13.70 11.38 -10.24
CA LEU A 9 13.19 10.01 -10.27
C LEU A 9 14.32 8.98 -10.35
N PHE A 10 15.32 9.23 -11.19
CA PHE A 10 16.49 8.37 -11.30
C PHE A 10 17.30 8.34 -10.00
N LYS A 11 17.45 9.48 -9.32
CA LYS A 11 18.13 9.55 -8.02
C LYS A 11 17.37 8.78 -6.95
N ILE A 12 16.06 9.00 -6.80
CA ILE A 12 15.23 8.31 -5.81
C ILE A 12 15.19 6.80 -6.09
N SER A 13 15.12 6.39 -7.36
CA SER A 13 15.13 4.98 -7.76
C SER A 13 16.45 4.29 -7.45
N ARG A 14 17.60 4.98 -7.53
CA ARG A 14 18.90 4.35 -7.26
C ARG A 14 19.29 4.33 -5.79
N ARG A 15 18.46 4.91 -4.90
CA ARG A 15 18.72 4.82 -3.46
C ARG A 15 18.35 3.42 -2.97
N PRO A 16 19.28 2.68 -2.35
CA PRO A 16 18.99 1.34 -1.82
C PRO A 16 17.88 1.38 -0.76
N ARG A 17 17.77 2.50 -0.03
CA ARG A 17 16.73 2.73 0.98
C ARG A 17 15.30 2.67 0.42
N THR A 18 15.07 3.15 -0.80
CA THR A 18 13.74 3.13 -1.43
C THR A 18 13.27 1.69 -1.69
N TYR A 19 14.20 0.79 -2.05
CA TYR A 19 13.89 -0.63 -2.29
C TYR A 19 13.50 -1.39 -1.03
N ILE A 20 13.91 -0.92 0.16
CA ILE A 20 13.51 -1.53 1.44
C ILE A 20 11.98 -1.52 1.58
N ALA A 21 11.30 -0.46 1.14
CA ALA A 21 9.85 -0.37 1.22
C ALA A 21 9.15 -1.42 0.32
N PHE A 22 9.63 -1.61 -0.91
CA PHE A 22 9.11 -2.63 -1.82
C PHE A 22 9.35 -4.05 -1.29
N ALA A 23 10.55 -4.30 -0.77
CA ALA A 23 10.91 -5.58 -0.18
C ALA A 23 10.11 -5.88 1.09
N ALA A 24 9.90 -4.87 1.96
CA ALA A 24 9.11 -5.01 3.18
C ALA A 24 7.65 -5.35 2.87
N ILE A 25 7.01 -4.67 1.90
CA ILE A 25 5.65 -4.99 1.48
C ILE A 25 5.58 -6.40 0.93
N ALA A 26 6.49 -6.77 0.02
CA ALA A 26 6.51 -8.12 -0.54
C ALA A 26 6.69 -9.17 0.56
N ALA A 27 7.65 -8.98 1.47
CA ALA A 27 7.89 -9.89 2.58
C ALA A 27 6.66 -10.05 3.48
N ILE A 28 6.00 -8.94 3.84
CA ILE A 28 4.77 -8.98 4.64
C ILE A 28 3.69 -9.79 3.90
N VAL A 29 3.44 -9.49 2.62
CA VAL A 29 2.46 -10.22 1.80
C VAL A 29 2.77 -11.71 1.76
N PHE A 30 4.03 -12.10 1.53
CA PHE A 30 4.45 -13.50 1.50
C PHE A 30 4.29 -14.20 2.85
N ILE A 31 4.68 -13.55 3.96
CA ILE A 31 4.53 -14.11 5.30
C ILE A 31 3.06 -14.35 5.60
N PHE A 32 2.18 -13.38 5.31
CA PHE A 32 0.74 -13.55 5.51
C PHE A 32 0.17 -14.67 4.64
N GLN A 33 0.54 -14.76 3.36
CA GLN A 33 0.06 -15.83 2.49
C GLN A 33 0.53 -17.21 2.94
N PHE A 34 1.79 -17.34 3.38
CA PHE A 34 2.32 -18.60 3.87
C PHE A 34 1.68 -18.99 5.21
N ALA A 35 1.50 -18.02 6.13
CA ALA A 35 0.82 -18.23 7.40
C ALA A 35 -0.61 -18.73 7.20
N PHE A 36 -1.37 -18.14 6.27
CA PHE A 36 -2.72 -18.60 5.96
C PHE A 36 -2.76 -19.95 5.26
N LYS A 37 -1.77 -20.27 4.42
CA LYS A 37 -1.65 -21.61 3.81
C LYS A 37 -1.36 -22.69 4.85
N ALA A 38 -0.60 -22.36 5.90
CA ALA A 38 -0.24 -23.30 6.97
C ALA A 38 -1.32 -23.42 8.06
N ASP A 39 -2.00 -22.32 8.41
CA ASP A 39 -2.87 -22.19 9.59
C ASP A 39 -4.31 -21.72 9.25
N GLY A 40 -4.79 -21.95 8.03
CA GLY A 40 -6.08 -21.43 7.52
C GLY A 40 -7.29 -21.70 8.42
N GLU A 41 -7.33 -22.85 9.11
CA GLU A 41 -8.38 -23.23 10.08
C GLU A 41 -8.31 -22.41 11.38
N SER A 42 -7.11 -22.08 11.87
CA SER A 42 -6.90 -21.33 13.13
C SER A 42 -7.18 -19.83 12.93
N TYR A 43 -6.75 -19.26 11.80
CA TYR A 43 -7.06 -17.86 11.44
C TYR A 43 -8.55 -17.64 11.19
N MET A 44 -9.24 -18.60 10.58
CA MET A 44 -10.69 -18.56 10.42
C MET A 44 -11.40 -18.58 11.78
N ASN A 45 -10.94 -19.40 12.73
CA ASN A 45 -11.49 -19.43 14.08
C ASN A 45 -11.27 -18.13 14.86
N LEU A 46 -10.11 -17.47 14.71
CA LEU A 46 -9.84 -16.16 15.33
C LEU A 46 -10.71 -15.03 14.75
N MET A 47 -11.00 -15.07 13.44
CA MET A 47 -11.87 -14.10 12.77
C MET A 47 -13.37 -14.37 13.02
N LEU A 48 -13.77 -15.65 13.07
CA LEU A 48 -15.14 -16.09 13.38
C LEU A 48 -15.47 -16.04 14.87
N GLN A 49 -14.49 -15.89 15.78
CA GLN A 49 -14.75 -15.80 17.22
C GLN A 49 -15.69 -14.64 17.57
N SER A 50 -15.70 -13.57 16.77
CA SER A 50 -16.60 -12.42 16.90
C SER A 50 -17.99 -12.64 16.29
N VAL A 51 -18.24 -13.76 15.60
CA VAL A 51 -19.47 -14.08 14.83
C VAL A 51 -20.00 -15.49 15.17
N LYS A 52 -19.52 -16.11 16.26
CA LYS A 52 -19.81 -17.52 16.62
C LYS A 52 -21.30 -17.83 16.85
N ASP A 53 -22.14 -16.84 17.12
CA ASP A 53 -23.53 -17.07 17.54
C ASP A 53 -24.57 -17.12 16.41
N THR A 54 -24.21 -17.00 15.12
CA THR A 54 -25.25 -16.90 14.07
C THR A 54 -25.16 -17.85 12.89
N PHE A 55 -24.02 -18.44 12.52
CA PHE A 55 -23.99 -19.23 11.27
C PHE A 55 -23.07 -20.45 11.30
N GLU A 56 -23.67 -21.64 11.43
CA GLU A 56 -23.11 -22.90 10.94
C GLU A 56 -23.29 -22.97 9.41
N PHE A 57 -22.40 -22.35 8.63
CA PHE A 57 -22.35 -22.58 7.18
C PHE A 57 -20.91 -22.74 6.67
N GLU A 58 -20.65 -23.95 6.17
CA GLU A 58 -19.68 -24.36 5.14
C GLU A 58 -18.23 -23.82 5.25
N ARG A 59 -17.53 -24.31 6.27
CA ARG A 59 -16.11 -24.09 6.63
C ARG A 59 -15.08 -24.27 5.48
N VAL A 60 -15.46 -24.92 4.37
CA VAL A 60 -14.53 -25.37 3.32
C VAL A 60 -14.58 -24.47 2.05
N ARG A 61 -15.62 -23.65 1.87
CA ARG A 61 -15.77 -22.77 0.69
C ARG A 61 -15.51 -21.28 0.94
N ALA A 62 -15.25 -20.89 2.19
CA ALA A 62 -15.04 -19.49 2.58
C ALA A 62 -13.59 -18.99 2.38
N ILE A 63 -12.63 -19.87 2.05
CA ILE A 63 -11.24 -19.47 1.78
C ILE A 63 -11.15 -19.04 0.33
N ASN A 64 -11.29 -17.73 0.12
CA ASN A 64 -11.24 -17.11 -1.19
C ASN A 64 -9.98 -16.24 -1.37
N GLY A 65 -9.36 -16.26 -2.55
CA GLY A 65 -8.21 -15.41 -2.88
C GLY A 65 -8.50 -13.90 -2.75
N TYR A 66 -9.72 -13.45 -3.05
CA TYR A 66 -10.15 -12.07 -2.84
C TYR A 66 -10.36 -11.72 -1.36
N PHE A 67 -10.89 -12.65 -0.54
CA PHE A 67 -10.99 -12.46 0.92
C PHE A 67 -9.61 -12.34 1.56
N MET A 68 -8.67 -13.17 1.10
CA MET A 68 -7.28 -13.08 1.53
C MET A 68 -6.63 -11.74 1.14
N CYS A 69 -6.85 -11.28 -0.09
CA CYS A 69 -6.42 -9.96 -0.54
C CYS A 69 -6.99 -8.83 0.34
N TYR A 70 -8.27 -8.92 0.72
CA TYR A 70 -8.90 -7.95 1.60
C TYR A 70 -8.23 -7.90 2.98
N ILE A 71 -7.93 -9.07 3.58
CA ILE A 71 -7.22 -9.14 4.86
C ILE A 71 -5.83 -8.52 4.74
N ILE A 72 -5.06 -8.89 3.71
CA ILE A 72 -3.72 -8.35 3.48
C ILE A 72 -3.76 -6.82 3.31
N LEU A 73 -4.73 -6.29 2.57
CA LEU A 73 -4.88 -4.85 2.38
C LEU A 73 -5.26 -4.13 3.68
N ASN A 74 -6.05 -4.78 4.55
CA ASN A 74 -6.37 -4.23 5.86
C ASN A 74 -5.14 -4.24 6.79
N THR A 75 -4.35 -5.32 6.78
CA THR A 75 -3.15 -5.40 7.61
C THR A 75 -2.05 -4.44 7.16
N LEU A 76 -2.00 -4.07 5.87
CA LEU A 76 -1.06 -3.09 5.30
C LEU A 76 -1.51 -1.62 5.44
N LEU A 77 -2.71 -1.37 5.96
CA LEU A 77 -3.31 -0.04 6.06
C LEU A 77 -2.42 0.97 6.80
N ILE A 78 -1.67 0.51 7.81
CA ILE A 78 -0.83 1.36 8.66
C ILE A 78 0.60 1.48 8.12
N GLN A 79 1.12 0.41 7.52
CA GLN A 79 2.51 0.28 7.09
C GLN A 79 2.78 1.10 5.84
N VAL A 80 1.82 1.16 4.91
CA VAL A 80 1.96 1.93 3.66
C VAL A 80 2.15 3.42 3.92
N PRO A 81 1.29 4.11 4.73
CA PRO A 81 1.52 5.49 5.13
C PRO A 81 2.91 5.75 5.72
N ILE A 82 3.39 4.85 6.59
CA ILE A 82 4.70 4.99 7.26
C ILE A 82 5.83 4.91 6.24
N LEU A 83 5.78 3.93 5.32
CA LEU A 83 6.77 3.78 4.25
C LEU A 83 6.79 4.97 3.30
N VAL A 84 5.61 5.46 2.92
CA VAL A 84 5.46 6.64 2.06
C VAL A 84 6.03 7.90 2.74
N ALA A 85 5.70 8.11 4.02
CA ALA A 85 6.23 9.22 4.80
C ALA A 85 7.76 9.16 4.89
N LEU A 86 8.34 7.99 5.08
CA LEU A 86 9.80 7.80 5.16
C LEU A 86 10.50 8.14 3.84
N ILE A 87 9.95 7.70 2.70
CA ILE A 87 10.54 7.99 1.37
C ILE A 87 10.43 9.48 1.06
N ALA A 88 9.28 10.09 1.36
CA ALA A 88 9.05 11.51 1.16
C ALA A 88 10.01 12.36 2.01
N ALA A 89 10.23 12.00 3.28
CA ALA A 89 11.17 12.69 4.17
C ALA A 89 12.64 12.50 3.76
N ASP A 90 13.07 11.29 3.37
CA ASP A 90 14.46 11.06 2.96
C ASP A 90 14.82 11.83 1.67
N SER A 91 13.83 12.22 0.85
CA SER A 91 14.06 12.93 -0.40
C SER A 91 14.67 14.34 -0.24
N ILE A 92 14.37 15.03 0.87
CA ILE A 92 14.91 16.37 1.20
C ILE A 92 15.97 16.23 2.30
N SER A 93 15.63 15.62 3.45
CA SER A 93 16.55 15.49 4.58
C SER A 93 17.79 14.64 4.22
N GLY A 94 17.66 13.63 3.35
CA GLY A 94 18.79 12.82 2.90
C GLY A 94 19.79 13.60 2.04
N GLU A 95 19.32 14.54 1.20
CA GLU A 95 20.20 15.42 0.41
C GLU A 95 20.79 16.55 1.24
N ALA A 96 20.08 17.01 2.27
CA ALA A 96 20.59 17.96 3.25
C ALA A 96 21.75 17.35 4.04
N ASN A 97 21.60 16.11 4.53
CA ASN A 97 22.61 15.41 5.30
C ASN A 97 23.88 15.09 4.48
N MET A 98 23.73 14.74 3.20
CA MET A 98 24.87 14.49 2.30
C MET A 98 25.54 15.77 1.77
N GLY A 99 25.04 16.96 2.12
CA GLY A 99 25.56 18.25 1.65
C GLY A 99 25.28 18.57 0.17
N THR A 100 24.67 17.65 -0.59
CA THR A 100 24.34 17.82 -2.01
C THR A 100 23.25 18.85 -2.25
N LEU A 101 22.39 19.11 -1.26
CA LEU A 101 21.39 20.18 -1.34
C LEU A 101 22.04 21.55 -1.57
N ARG A 102 23.21 21.80 -0.98
CA ARG A 102 23.97 23.04 -1.13
C ARG A 102 24.51 23.23 -2.56
N LEU A 103 24.94 22.13 -3.18
CA LEU A 103 25.41 22.07 -4.58
C LEU A 103 24.26 22.21 -5.60
N LEU A 104 23.03 21.85 -5.19
CA LEU A 104 21.84 21.98 -6.02
C LEU A 104 21.33 23.42 -6.06
N ILE A 105 21.39 24.13 -4.92
CA ILE A 105 20.96 25.52 -4.78
C ILE A 105 21.94 26.50 -5.45
N SER A 106 23.20 26.10 -5.67
CA SER A 106 24.18 26.94 -6.40
C SER A 106 23.95 26.99 -7.92
N LYS A 107 23.06 26.14 -8.47
CA LYS A 107 22.61 26.23 -9.86
C LYS A 107 21.44 27.21 -9.99
N PRO A 108 21.25 27.88 -11.15
CA PRO A 108 20.19 28.86 -11.34
C PRO A 108 18.83 28.18 -11.52
N ILE A 109 18.31 27.55 -10.46
CA ILE A 109 17.02 26.86 -10.40
C ILE A 109 16.17 27.57 -9.34
N SER A 110 14.92 27.88 -9.67
CA SER A 110 14.02 28.51 -8.69
C SER A 110 13.70 27.55 -7.54
N ARG A 111 13.62 28.07 -6.31
CA ARG A 111 13.33 27.27 -5.10
C ARG A 111 11.96 26.59 -5.18
N THR A 112 10.96 27.28 -5.74
CA THR A 112 9.60 26.75 -5.93
C THR A 112 9.59 25.61 -6.94
N GLN A 113 10.34 25.73 -8.03
CA GLN A 113 10.47 24.68 -9.04
C GLN A 113 11.15 23.43 -8.47
N LEU A 114 12.15 23.58 -7.60
CA LEU A 114 12.81 22.45 -6.96
C LEU A 114 11.85 21.67 -6.04
N ILE A 115 11.10 22.37 -5.20
CA ILE A 115 10.12 21.75 -4.29
C ILE A 115 9.02 21.04 -5.08
N LEU A 116 8.47 21.67 -6.12
CA LEU A 116 7.43 21.07 -6.96
C LEU A 116 7.92 19.80 -7.67
N VAL A 117 9.15 19.79 -8.17
CA VAL A 117 9.73 18.59 -8.80
C VAL A 117 9.92 17.46 -7.79
N LYS A 118 10.36 17.77 -6.56
CA LYS A 118 10.49 16.77 -5.49
C LYS A 118 9.15 16.22 -5.03
N PHE A 119 8.13 17.07 -4.90
CA PHE A 119 6.78 16.66 -4.60
C PHE A 119 6.20 15.75 -5.69
N ALA A 120 6.36 16.11 -6.96
CA ALA A 120 5.94 15.28 -8.09
C ALA A 120 6.67 13.93 -8.10
N ALA A 121 7.98 13.92 -7.87
CA ALA A 121 8.75 12.68 -7.80
C ALA A 121 8.29 11.78 -6.63
N ALA A 122 8.12 12.34 -5.43
CA ALA A 122 7.60 11.59 -4.27
C ALA A 122 6.21 11.01 -4.54
N THR A 123 5.32 11.79 -5.16
CA THR A 123 3.96 11.35 -5.53
C THR A 123 3.99 10.19 -6.52
N ILE A 124 4.84 10.25 -7.55
CA ILE A 124 5.00 9.16 -8.52
C ILE A 124 5.50 7.88 -7.83
N PHE A 125 6.43 8.00 -6.88
CA PHE A 125 6.91 6.86 -6.10
C PHE A 125 5.83 6.27 -5.20
N THR A 126 5.01 7.10 -4.55
CA THR A 126 3.86 6.66 -3.76
C THR A 126 2.88 5.86 -4.61
N ILE A 127 2.57 6.33 -5.83
CA ILE A 127 1.70 5.62 -6.78
C ILE A 127 2.34 4.28 -7.20
N LEU A 128 3.64 4.27 -7.51
CA LEU A 128 4.35 3.04 -7.89
C LEU A 128 4.33 2.01 -6.76
N LEU A 129 4.53 2.45 -5.51
CA LEU A 129 4.52 1.60 -4.32
C LEU A 129 3.12 1.05 -4.04
N LEU A 130 2.07 1.87 -4.20
CA LEU A 130 0.68 1.43 -4.13
C LEU A 130 0.36 0.38 -5.20
N LEU A 131 0.77 0.62 -6.45
CA LEU A 131 0.57 -0.33 -7.56
C LEU A 131 1.30 -1.64 -7.30
N TRP A 132 2.54 -1.57 -6.82
CA TRP A 132 3.30 -2.75 -6.45
C TRP A 132 2.60 -3.56 -5.36
N MET A 133 2.12 -2.90 -4.31
CA MET A 133 1.32 -3.54 -3.26
C MET A 133 0.04 -4.17 -3.82
N ALA A 134 -0.69 -3.46 -4.67
CA ALA A 134 -1.91 -3.96 -5.29
C ALA A 134 -1.66 -5.22 -6.11
N ILE A 135 -0.64 -5.20 -6.96
CA ILE A 135 -0.25 -6.32 -7.82
C ILE A 135 0.22 -7.50 -6.96
N THR A 136 1.11 -7.26 -6.01
CA THR A 136 1.64 -8.34 -5.15
C THR A 136 0.55 -8.96 -4.28
N SER A 137 -0.32 -8.15 -3.67
CA SER A 137 -1.44 -8.66 -2.88
C SER A 137 -2.45 -9.41 -3.73
N LEU A 138 -2.87 -8.86 -4.87
CA LEU A 138 -3.93 -9.43 -5.69
C LEU A 138 -3.44 -10.66 -6.48
N VAL A 139 -2.33 -10.54 -7.21
CA VAL A 139 -1.82 -11.62 -8.08
C VAL A 139 -1.39 -12.83 -7.26
N PHE A 140 -0.61 -12.63 -6.19
CA PHE A 140 -0.18 -13.78 -5.40
C PHE A 140 -1.33 -14.42 -4.62
N SER A 141 -2.31 -13.65 -4.15
CA SER A 141 -3.47 -14.24 -3.46
C SER A 141 -4.35 -15.05 -4.41
N LEU A 142 -4.53 -14.59 -5.65
CA LEU A 142 -5.23 -15.35 -6.69
C LEU A 142 -4.46 -16.60 -7.14
N LEU A 143 -3.12 -16.52 -7.23
CA LEU A 143 -2.29 -17.67 -7.63
C LEU A 143 -2.26 -18.78 -6.58
N ILE A 144 -2.24 -18.43 -5.29
CA ILE A 144 -2.09 -19.41 -4.20
C ILE A 144 -3.43 -20.01 -3.78
N PHE A 145 -4.49 -19.21 -3.74
CA PHE A 145 -5.80 -19.62 -3.21
C PHE A 145 -6.87 -19.83 -4.30
N GLY A 146 -6.59 -19.49 -5.55
CA GLY A 146 -7.55 -19.61 -6.64
C GLY A 146 -8.61 -18.50 -6.67
N ALA A 147 -9.36 -18.44 -7.77
CA ALA A 147 -10.35 -17.42 -8.08
C ALA A 147 -11.80 -17.93 -7.93
N ASP A 148 -12.12 -18.57 -6.80
CA ASP A 148 -13.51 -18.93 -6.49
C ASP A 148 -14.34 -17.71 -6.05
N ASP A 149 -15.57 -17.86 -5.56
CA ASP A 149 -16.47 -16.76 -5.20
C ASP A 149 -16.19 -16.13 -3.82
N MET A 150 -16.18 -14.79 -3.78
CA MET A 150 -15.75 -13.98 -2.64
C MET A 150 -16.87 -13.86 -1.58
N LEU A 151 -16.66 -14.45 -0.40
CA LEU A 151 -17.46 -14.15 0.79
C LEU A 151 -16.74 -13.08 1.62
N ILE A 152 -17.27 -11.85 1.66
CA ILE A 152 -16.79 -10.80 2.57
C ILE A 152 -17.74 -10.72 3.76
N PHE A 153 -17.23 -11.04 4.95
CA PHE A 153 -17.91 -10.79 6.20
C PHE A 153 -17.50 -9.40 6.72
N ARG A 154 -18.40 -8.42 6.64
CA ARG A 154 -18.26 -7.12 7.31
C ARG A 154 -19.22 -7.10 8.50
N SER A 155 -18.69 -7.11 9.72
CA SER A 155 -19.47 -6.74 10.90
C SER A 155 -19.28 -5.24 11.15
N LYS A 156 -20.35 -4.46 11.02
CA LYS A 156 -20.41 -3.04 11.40
C LYS A 156 -21.64 -2.83 12.29
N GLY A 157 -21.48 -3.07 13.59
CA GLY A 157 -22.57 -2.97 14.58
C GLY A 157 -23.44 -4.23 14.68
N GLU A 158 -24.56 -4.12 15.39
CA GLU A 158 -25.52 -5.20 15.70
C GLU A 158 -26.31 -5.77 14.51
N GLU A 159 -26.06 -5.29 13.29
CA GLU A 159 -26.65 -5.87 12.08
C GLU A 159 -25.56 -6.49 11.20
N SER A 160 -25.52 -7.82 11.20
CA SER A 160 -24.61 -8.64 10.41
C SER A 160 -25.01 -8.61 8.94
N GLN A 161 -24.73 -7.52 8.24
CA GLN A 161 -25.01 -7.43 6.81
C GLN A 161 -23.96 -8.21 6.01
N ILE A 162 -24.35 -9.40 5.58
CA ILE A 162 -23.63 -10.22 4.60
C ILE A 162 -23.74 -9.51 3.25
N LEU A 163 -22.75 -8.69 2.90
CA LEU A 163 -22.62 -8.13 1.56
C LEU A 163 -21.92 -9.19 0.69
N LEU A 164 -22.73 -10.05 0.08
CA LEU A 164 -22.30 -10.92 -1.02
C LEU A 164 -21.92 -10.00 -2.20
N ILE A 165 -20.64 -9.62 -2.32
CA ILE A 165 -20.17 -8.88 -3.48
C ILE A 165 -19.89 -9.92 -4.57
N THR A 166 -20.79 -9.98 -5.55
CA THR A 166 -20.58 -10.71 -6.80
C THR A 166 -19.22 -10.32 -7.40
N LYS A 167 -18.48 -11.32 -7.88
CA LYS A 167 -17.11 -11.23 -8.44
C LYS A 167 -16.89 -10.06 -9.40
N ASP A 168 -17.93 -9.64 -10.12
CA ASP A 168 -17.90 -8.56 -11.10
C ASP A 168 -17.75 -7.14 -10.49
N ASP A 169 -18.29 -6.89 -9.29
CA ASP A 169 -18.22 -5.57 -8.64
C ASP A 169 -16.96 -5.36 -7.79
N VAL A 170 -16.23 -6.45 -7.51
CA VAL A 170 -15.04 -6.44 -6.65
C VAL A 170 -13.93 -5.59 -7.26
N VAL A 171 -13.72 -5.70 -8.58
CA VAL A 171 -12.63 -5.01 -9.28
C VAL A 171 -12.82 -3.49 -9.27
N TRP A 172 -14.04 -3.02 -9.54
CA TRP A 172 -14.33 -1.58 -9.53
C TRP A 172 -14.18 -0.97 -8.14
N ARG A 173 -14.61 -1.68 -7.09
CA ARG A 173 -14.46 -1.23 -5.70
C ARG A 173 -13.00 -1.20 -5.27
N TYR A 174 -12.18 -2.17 -5.68
CA TYR A 174 -10.74 -2.12 -5.46
C TYR A 174 -10.11 -0.93 -6.16
N LEU A 175 -10.46 -0.69 -7.43
CA LEU A 175 -9.94 0.45 -8.19
C LEU A 175 -10.31 1.78 -7.52
N ALA A 176 -11.57 1.95 -7.10
CA ALA A 176 -12.03 3.12 -6.36
C ALA A 176 -11.31 3.29 -5.01
N ALA A 177 -11.08 2.20 -4.28
CA ALA A 177 -10.33 2.22 -3.02
C ALA A 177 -8.86 2.63 -3.24
N PHE A 178 -8.21 2.14 -4.31
CA PHE A 178 -6.85 2.53 -4.66
C PHE A 178 -6.76 3.99 -5.11
N ALA A 179 -7.75 4.48 -5.86
CA ALA A 179 -7.82 5.89 -6.23
C ALA A 179 -7.95 6.78 -4.98
N TYR A 180 -8.84 6.43 -4.05
CA TYR A 180 -8.98 7.13 -2.78
C TYR A 180 -7.70 7.06 -1.93
N ALA A 181 -7.08 5.89 -1.83
CA ALA A 181 -5.82 5.69 -1.11
C ALA A 181 -4.68 6.52 -1.72
N THR A 182 -4.66 6.68 -3.05
CA THR A 182 -3.68 7.54 -3.73
C THR A 182 -3.82 8.98 -3.26
N VAL A 183 -5.03 9.53 -3.23
CA VAL A 183 -5.29 10.90 -2.75
C VAL A 183 -4.93 11.04 -1.27
N ALA A 184 -5.25 10.05 -0.43
CA ALA A 184 -4.88 10.09 0.98
C ALA A 184 -3.36 10.09 1.18
N LEU A 185 -2.64 9.26 0.43
CA LEU A 185 -1.18 9.14 0.55
C LEU A 185 -0.42 10.32 -0.06
N THR A 186 -0.99 11.02 -1.06
CA THR A 186 -0.39 12.28 -1.54
C THR A 186 -0.40 13.36 -0.47
N VAL A 187 -1.45 13.43 0.37
CA VAL A 187 -1.50 14.34 1.52
C VAL A 187 -0.40 14.01 2.54
N ILE A 188 -0.21 12.73 2.84
CA ILE A 188 0.84 12.27 3.76
C ILE A 188 2.23 12.57 3.19
N ALA A 189 2.44 12.35 1.90
CA ALA A 189 3.69 12.71 1.23
C ALA A 189 3.94 14.23 1.26
N ALA A 190 2.90 15.05 1.06
CA ALA A 190 3.00 16.51 1.14
C ALA A 190 3.41 16.97 2.55
N LEU A 191 2.75 16.44 3.58
CA LEU A 191 3.06 16.76 4.99
C LEU A 191 4.47 16.31 5.37
N SER A 192 4.87 15.11 4.97
CA SER A 192 6.21 14.61 5.23
C SER A 192 7.30 15.47 4.56
N LEU A 193 7.09 15.87 3.30
CA LEU A 193 7.99 16.79 2.60
C LEU A 193 8.07 18.16 3.29
N PHE A 194 6.94 18.69 3.75
CA PHE A 194 6.91 19.94 4.49
C PHE A 194 7.74 19.84 5.77
N LEU A 195 7.52 18.79 6.58
CA LEU A 195 8.28 18.57 7.82
C LEU A 195 9.77 18.31 7.58
N SER A 196 10.13 17.71 6.44
CA SER A 196 11.51 17.42 6.08
C SER A 196 12.35 18.66 5.72
N ILE A 197 11.70 19.78 5.43
CA ILE A 197 12.35 21.07 5.12
C ILE A 197 12.75 21.82 6.40
N PHE A 198 12.04 21.61 7.51
CA PHE A 198 12.33 22.22 8.81
C PHE A 198 13.42 21.45 9.56
#